data_AF-A0A0G0YIN4-F1
#
_entry.id   AF-A0A0G0YIN4-F1
#
_cell.length_a   1.000
_cell.length_b   1.000
_cell.length_c   1.000
_cell.angle_alpha   90.00
_cell.angle_beta   90.00
_cell.angle_gamma   90.00
#
_symmetry.space_group_name_H-M   'P 1'
#
loop_
_entity.id
_entity.type
_entity.pdbx_description
1 polymer ?
#
loop_
_entity_poly.entity_id
_entity_poly.type
_entity_poly.pdbx_seq_one_letter_code
_entity_poly.pdbx_strand_id
1 'polypeptide(L)'
;MTAKTTLVKHVTVFSVYLVLIWAFYRFLFDLPDQVEELVVKPLLWLVPIFWLNVKEGFPLSSLGITFKNLFPSIYLSLGLGAIFVLEAVLTNFFKYGHLNFAANIGNLPILSSLGISFATAFSEETAFRGYIFGRLWFALKDEWAANVASSLVWTVVHIPIAFFIWKLNLASGILYLILTAIFGIGSAFVFGRTKNVFGSVLLHVLWEWPIILFR
;
A
#
# COMPACT_ATOMS: atom_id res chain seq x y z
N MET A 1 -24.50 0.22 -16.24
CA MET A 1 -23.26 0.78 -15.64
C MET A 1 -23.63 1.35 -14.28
N THR A 2 -22.88 1.04 -13.22
CA THR A 2 -23.21 1.41 -11.83
C THR A 2 -23.18 2.94 -11.63
N ALA A 3 -24.13 3.49 -10.88
CA ALA A 3 -24.20 4.92 -10.61
C ALA A 3 -22.98 5.40 -9.80
N LYS A 4 -22.49 6.62 -10.08
CA LYS A 4 -21.32 7.20 -9.40
C LYS A 4 -21.47 7.25 -7.87
N THR A 5 -22.66 7.61 -7.38
CA THR A 5 -22.98 7.63 -5.95
C THR A 5 -22.88 6.24 -5.31
N THR A 6 -23.25 5.20 -6.07
CA THR A 6 -23.12 3.81 -5.62
C THR A 6 -21.66 3.37 -5.54
N LEU A 7 -20.81 3.79 -6.49
CA LEU A 7 -19.37 3.51 -6.43
C LEU A 7 -18.72 4.17 -5.21
N VAL A 8 -19.02 5.43 -4.95
CA VAL A 8 -18.52 6.12 -3.74
C VAL A 8 -19.01 5.39 -2.48
N LYS A 9 -20.28 4.98 -2.43
CA LYS A 9 -20.81 4.19 -1.32
C LYS A 9 -20.04 2.88 -1.13
N HIS A 10 -19.78 2.12 -2.20
CA HIS A 10 -19.02 0.89 -2.13
C HIS A 10 -17.59 1.11 -1.64
N VAL A 11 -16.92 2.15 -2.14
CA VAL A 11 -15.59 2.55 -1.66
C VAL A 11 -15.65 2.85 -0.17
N THR A 12 -16.57 3.69 0.29
CA THR A 12 -16.70 4.04 1.71
C THR A 12 -16.94 2.81 2.58
N VAL A 13 -17.85 1.92 2.17
CA VAL A 13 -18.14 0.67 2.90
C VAL A 13 -16.89 -0.22 2.96
N PHE A 14 -16.18 -0.39 1.86
CA PHE A 14 -14.95 -1.18 1.82
C PHE A 14 -13.83 -0.56 2.69
N SER A 15 -13.67 0.77 2.65
CA SER A 15 -12.73 1.50 3.50
C SER A 15 -13.01 1.29 4.98
N VAL A 16 -14.28 1.42 5.40
CA VAL A 16 -14.69 1.18 6.79
C VAL A 16 -14.48 -0.29 7.17
N TYR A 17 -14.82 -1.21 6.27
CA TYR A 17 -14.57 -2.63 6.44
C TYR A 17 -13.08 -2.90 6.68
N LEU A 18 -12.17 -2.32 5.88
CA LEU A 18 -10.73 -2.49 6.09
C LEU A 18 -10.30 -1.95 7.45
N VAL A 19 -10.66 -0.70 7.78
CA VAL A 19 -10.27 -0.08 9.07
C VAL A 19 -10.72 -0.93 10.26
N LEU A 20 -11.94 -1.44 10.23
CA LEU A 20 -12.48 -2.22 11.34
C LEU A 20 -11.96 -3.66 11.32
N ILE A 21 -12.25 -4.41 10.25
CA ILE A 21 -12.00 -5.85 10.21
C ILE A 21 -10.50 -6.16 10.21
N TRP A 22 -9.68 -5.39 9.49
CA TRP A 22 -8.24 -5.60 9.52
C TRP A 22 -7.65 -5.27 10.89
N ALA A 23 -8.04 -4.14 11.49
CA ALA A 23 -7.54 -3.78 12.82
C ALA A 23 -7.99 -4.77 13.90
N PHE A 24 -9.26 -5.19 13.89
CA PHE A 24 -9.76 -6.20 14.81
C PHE A 24 -9.05 -7.53 14.63
N TYR A 25 -8.86 -7.98 13.37
CA TYR A 25 -8.10 -9.20 13.10
C TYR A 25 -6.69 -9.10 13.69
N ARG A 26 -5.95 -8.03 13.40
CA ARG A 26 -4.57 -7.84 13.87
C ARG A 26 -4.47 -7.64 15.39
N PHE A 27 -5.55 -7.20 16.05
CA PHE A 27 -5.59 -7.11 17.51
C PHE A 27 -5.85 -8.46 18.18
N LEU A 28 -6.61 -9.35 17.53
CA LEU A 28 -7.03 -10.63 18.09
C LEU A 28 -6.11 -11.80 17.73
N PHE A 29 -5.45 -11.74 16.58
CA PHE A 29 -4.64 -12.81 16.03
C PHE A 29 -3.22 -12.34 15.76
N ASP A 30 -2.27 -13.20 16.09
CA ASP A 30 -0.84 -13.04 15.87
C ASP A 30 -0.32 -14.33 15.22
N LEU A 31 -0.60 -14.49 13.93
CA LEU A 31 -0.17 -15.66 13.16
C LEU A 31 1.21 -15.38 12.53
N PRO A 32 1.94 -16.43 12.08
CA PRO A 32 3.20 -16.22 11.38
C PRO A 32 3.02 -15.33 10.15
N ASP A 33 3.97 -14.42 9.90
CA ASP A 33 3.93 -13.44 8.80
C ASP A 33 3.57 -14.08 7.45
N GLN A 34 4.06 -15.29 7.18
CA GLN A 34 3.75 -16.01 5.94
C GLN A 34 2.26 -16.29 5.80
N VAL A 35 1.59 -16.69 6.89
CA VAL A 35 0.15 -16.99 6.87
C VAL A 35 -0.65 -15.70 6.77
N GLU A 36 -0.25 -14.68 7.52
CA GLU A 36 -0.94 -13.39 7.52
C GLU A 36 -0.89 -12.69 6.17
N GLU A 37 0.30 -12.62 5.58
CA GLU A 37 0.55 -11.83 4.37
C GLU A 37 0.24 -12.61 3.08
N LEU A 38 0.41 -13.94 3.06
CA LEU A 38 0.15 -14.75 1.85
C LEU A 38 -1.26 -15.31 1.78
N VAL A 39 -1.99 -15.39 2.90
CA VAL A 39 -3.32 -16.00 2.95
C VAL A 39 -4.34 -15.03 3.51
N VAL A 40 -4.19 -14.62 4.77
CA VAL A 40 -5.26 -13.89 5.47
C VAL A 40 -5.50 -12.51 4.85
N LYS A 41 -4.44 -11.72 4.63
CA LYS A 41 -4.54 -10.39 4.04
C LYS A 41 -5.11 -10.44 2.62
N PRO A 42 -4.60 -11.26 1.68
CA PRO A 42 -5.23 -11.42 0.37
C PRO A 42 -6.71 -11.79 0.44
N LEU A 43 -7.09 -12.71 1.33
CA LEU A 43 -8.50 -13.08 1.49
C LEU A 43 -9.35 -11.91 1.99
N LEU A 44 -8.93 -11.25 3.07
CA LEU A 44 -9.71 -10.16 3.67
C LEU A 44 -9.74 -8.92 2.78
N TRP A 45 -8.67 -8.63 2.03
CA TRP A 45 -8.55 -7.40 1.25
C TRP A 45 -8.99 -7.57 -0.20
N LEU A 46 -8.63 -8.68 -0.85
CA LEU A 46 -8.88 -8.86 -2.29
C LEU A 46 -10.24 -9.51 -2.61
N VAL A 47 -10.74 -10.41 -1.76
CA VAL A 47 -12.04 -11.06 -2.04
C VAL A 47 -13.19 -10.04 -2.12
N PRO A 48 -13.33 -9.07 -1.17
CA PRO A 48 -14.39 -8.08 -1.25
C PRO A 48 -14.28 -7.20 -2.50
N ILE A 49 -13.07 -6.80 -2.91
CA ILE A 49 -12.91 -5.93 -4.09
C ILE A 49 -13.17 -6.69 -5.39
N PHE A 50 -12.83 -7.98 -5.48
CA PHE A 50 -13.15 -8.76 -6.69
C PHE A 50 -14.67 -8.95 -6.81
N TRP A 51 -15.34 -9.22 -5.70
CA TRP A 51 -16.80 -9.29 -5.67
C TRP A 51 -17.45 -7.95 -6.07
N LEU A 52 -16.99 -6.84 -5.48
CA LEU A 52 -17.49 -5.49 -5.82
C LEU A 52 -17.19 -5.14 -7.28
N ASN A 53 -15.99 -5.43 -7.79
CA ASN A 53 -15.61 -5.16 -9.17
C ASN A 53 -16.54 -5.87 -10.18
N VAL A 54 -16.85 -7.15 -9.95
CA VAL A 54 -17.81 -7.92 -10.76
C VAL A 54 -19.21 -7.31 -10.67
N LYS A 55 -19.68 -7.04 -9.45
CA LYS A 55 -21.00 -6.42 -9.21
C LYS A 55 -21.16 -5.06 -9.88
N GLU A 56 -20.09 -4.29 -9.94
CA GLU A 56 -20.07 -2.96 -10.55
C GLU A 56 -20.01 -3.00 -12.09
N GLY A 57 -19.67 -4.16 -12.66
CA GLY A 57 -19.55 -4.39 -14.10
C GLY A 57 -18.25 -3.87 -14.72
N PHE A 58 -17.18 -3.75 -13.94
CA PHE A 58 -15.88 -3.32 -14.46
C PHE A 58 -14.99 -4.52 -14.82
N PRO A 59 -14.15 -4.41 -15.87
CA PRO A 59 -13.18 -5.44 -16.18
C PRO A 59 -12.09 -5.51 -15.10
N LEU A 60 -11.43 -6.67 -14.98
CA LEU A 60 -10.32 -6.88 -14.05
C LEU A 60 -9.17 -5.90 -14.28
N SER A 61 -8.93 -5.52 -15.53
CA SER A 61 -7.93 -4.50 -15.91
C SER A 61 -8.22 -3.13 -15.31
N SER A 62 -9.44 -2.85 -14.84
CA SER A 62 -9.75 -1.60 -14.13
C SER A 62 -9.07 -1.51 -12.75
N LEU A 63 -8.69 -2.65 -12.17
CA LEU A 63 -7.87 -2.73 -10.96
C LEU A 63 -6.37 -2.54 -11.26
N GLY A 64 -6.01 -2.35 -12.53
CA GLY A 64 -4.62 -2.24 -13.01
C GLY A 64 -3.85 -3.55 -13.04
N ILE A 65 -4.51 -4.70 -12.86
CA ILE A 65 -3.94 -6.02 -13.10
C ILE A 65 -3.85 -6.23 -14.62
N THR A 66 -2.74 -5.80 -15.20
CA THR A 66 -2.50 -5.84 -16.64
C THR A 66 -1.00 -5.75 -16.95
N PHE A 67 -0.60 -6.22 -18.14
CA PHE A 67 0.76 -6.00 -18.68
C PHE A 67 0.89 -4.70 -19.48
N LYS A 68 -0.22 -3.99 -19.74
CA LYS A 68 -0.19 -2.69 -20.42
C LYS A 68 0.58 -1.69 -19.57
N ASN A 69 1.45 -0.90 -20.20
CA ASN A 69 2.31 0.09 -19.56
C ASN A 69 3.21 -0.46 -18.44
N LEU A 70 3.53 -1.76 -18.45
CA LEU A 70 4.37 -2.36 -17.41
C LEU A 70 5.74 -1.67 -17.33
N PHE A 71 6.45 -1.50 -18.45
CA PHE A 71 7.77 -0.85 -18.45
C PHE A 71 7.70 0.62 -17.98
N PRO A 72 6.82 1.48 -18.52
CA PRO A 72 6.61 2.83 -17.95
C PRO A 72 6.36 2.82 -16.44
N SER A 73 5.57 1.87 -15.94
CA SER A 73 5.28 1.75 -14.51
C SER A 73 6.51 1.36 -13.69
N ILE A 74 7.36 0.47 -14.21
CA ILE A 74 8.62 0.10 -13.58
C ILE A 74 9.56 1.32 -13.55
N TYR A 75 9.71 2.05 -14.66
CA TYR A 75 10.58 3.23 -14.71
C TYR A 75 10.16 4.32 -13.72
N LEU A 76 8.87 4.65 -13.65
CA LEU A 76 8.37 5.62 -12.68
C LEU A 76 8.58 5.16 -11.23
N SER A 77 8.38 3.86 -10.97
CA SER A 77 8.55 3.28 -9.64
C SER A 77 10.01 3.25 -9.21
N LEU A 78 10.94 2.94 -10.11
CA LEU A 78 12.38 3.02 -9.85
C LEU A 78 12.81 4.47 -9.63
N GLY A 79 12.31 5.41 -10.43
CA GLY A 79 12.62 6.84 -10.30
C GLY A 79 12.17 7.42 -8.97
N LEU A 80 10.94 7.15 -8.54
CA LEU A 80 10.45 7.57 -7.22
C LEU A 80 11.07 6.76 -6.08
N GLY A 81 11.26 5.45 -6.26
CA GLY A 81 11.86 4.57 -5.27
C GLY A 81 13.30 4.94 -4.95
N ALA A 82 14.06 5.45 -5.93
CA ALA A 82 15.40 5.99 -5.70
C ALA A 82 15.39 7.12 -4.66
N ILE A 83 14.34 7.93 -4.58
CA ILE A 83 14.21 8.99 -3.57
C ILE A 83 14.12 8.37 -2.17
N PHE A 84 13.33 7.30 -1.98
CA PHE A 84 13.21 6.61 -0.69
C PHE A 84 14.51 5.91 -0.29
N VAL A 85 15.19 5.28 -1.23
CA VAL A 85 16.50 4.67 -0.98
C VAL A 85 17.53 5.72 -0.57
N LEU A 86 17.58 6.86 -1.28
CA LEU A 86 18.49 7.95 -0.95
C LEU A 86 18.20 8.54 0.43
N GLU A 87 16.93 8.79 0.76
CA GLU A 87 16.52 9.27 2.07
C GLU A 87 16.96 8.30 3.18
N ALA A 88 16.72 7.01 3.01
CA ALA A 88 17.10 6.02 4.01
C ALA A 88 18.62 5.88 4.19
N VAL A 89 19.39 5.97 3.10
CA VAL A 89 20.86 5.97 3.14
C VAL A 89 21.38 7.20 3.88
N LEU A 90 20.81 8.38 3.61
CA LEU A 90 21.16 9.60 4.32
C LEU A 90 20.79 9.52 5.79
N THR A 91 19.59 9.04 6.11
CA THR A 91 19.12 8.82 7.49
C THR A 91 20.03 7.84 8.24
N ASN A 92 20.45 6.75 7.59
CA ASN A 92 21.41 5.80 8.14
C ASN A 92 22.77 6.47 8.45
N PHE A 93 23.31 7.22 7.48
CA PHE A 93 24.57 7.95 7.67
C PHE A 93 24.49 8.97 8.81
N PHE A 94 23.42 9.77 8.89
CA PHE A 94 23.25 10.75 9.96
C PHE A 94 23.03 10.11 11.34
N LYS A 95 22.34 8.97 11.40
CA LYS A 95 22.08 8.24 12.66
C LYS A 95 23.36 7.63 13.23
N TYR A 96 24.22 7.06 12.40
CA TYR A 96 25.40 6.29 12.85
C TYR A 96 26.74 7.01 12.65
N GLY A 97 26.77 8.13 11.91
CA GLY A 97 28.00 8.83 11.52
C GLY A 97 28.84 8.12 10.45
N HIS A 98 28.37 6.97 9.96
CA HIS A 98 28.94 6.17 8.89
C HIS A 98 27.83 5.33 8.26
N LEU A 99 28.08 4.76 7.07
CA LEU A 99 27.12 3.84 6.47
C LEU A 99 27.17 2.50 7.22
N ASN A 100 26.07 2.19 7.91
CA ASN A 100 25.88 0.95 8.64
C ASN A 100 24.91 0.04 7.87
N PHE A 101 25.45 -0.96 7.19
CA PHE A 101 24.71 -1.99 6.46
C PHE A 101 24.54 -3.28 7.25
N ALA A 102 24.65 -3.25 8.59
CA ALA A 102 24.25 -4.36 9.43
C ALA A 102 22.73 -4.53 9.34
N ALA A 103 22.28 -5.13 8.24
CA ALA A 103 20.88 -5.23 7.90
C ALA A 103 20.19 -6.13 8.91
N ASN A 104 19.15 -5.63 9.57
CA ASN A 104 18.36 -6.37 10.54
C ASN A 104 17.27 -7.19 9.82
N ILE A 105 17.71 -8.09 8.93
CA ILE A 105 16.84 -8.93 8.07
C ILE A 105 16.25 -10.12 8.86
N GLY A 106 16.01 -9.99 10.17
CA GLY A 106 15.48 -11.06 11.00
C GLY A 106 16.18 -12.43 10.81
N ASN A 107 15.45 -13.52 11.03
CA ASN A 107 15.94 -14.89 10.84
C ASN A 107 15.47 -15.52 9.52
N LEU A 108 14.68 -14.80 8.72
CA LEU A 108 14.15 -15.31 7.45
C LEU A 108 15.16 -15.09 6.32
N PRO A 109 15.30 -16.03 5.38
CA PRO A 109 16.09 -15.80 4.17
C PRO A 109 15.59 -14.57 3.41
N ILE A 110 16.52 -13.76 2.89
CA ILE A 110 16.22 -12.53 2.14
C ILE A 110 15.15 -12.74 1.07
N LEU A 111 15.24 -13.85 0.32
CA LEU A 111 14.28 -14.15 -0.74
C LEU A 111 12.87 -14.41 -0.22
N SER A 112 12.74 -15.02 0.96
CA SER A 112 11.45 -15.23 1.61
C SER A 112 10.85 -13.92 2.09
N SER A 113 11.64 -13.06 2.74
CA SER A 113 11.21 -11.72 3.14
C SER A 113 10.77 -10.89 1.94
N LEU A 114 11.51 -10.97 0.83
CA LEU A 114 11.18 -10.26 -0.41
C LEU A 114 9.88 -10.79 -1.03
N GLY A 115 9.68 -12.11 -1.05
CA GLY A 115 8.45 -12.71 -1.52
C GLY A 115 7.22 -12.26 -0.71
N ILE A 116 7.34 -12.20 0.61
CA ILE A 116 6.29 -11.72 1.51
C ILE A 116 5.98 -10.25 1.22
N SER A 117 7.01 -9.40 1.18
CA SER A 117 6.92 -7.99 0.79
C SER A 117 6.11 -7.76 -0.50
N PHE A 118 6.43 -8.51 -1.58
CA PHE A 118 5.68 -8.40 -2.82
C PHE A 118 4.22 -8.84 -2.70
N ALA A 119 3.93 -9.88 -1.90
CA ALA A 119 2.56 -10.35 -1.70
C ALA A 119 1.73 -9.36 -0.87
N THR A 120 2.33 -8.78 0.16
CA THR A 120 1.78 -7.67 0.95
C THR A 120 1.48 -6.51 0.02
N ALA A 121 2.50 -5.97 -0.65
CA ALA A 121 2.36 -4.85 -1.57
C ALA A 121 1.31 -5.13 -2.66
N PHE A 122 1.26 -6.32 -3.24
CA PHE A 122 0.24 -6.67 -4.24
C PHE A 122 -1.17 -6.54 -3.69
N SER A 123 -1.42 -7.08 -2.50
CA SER A 123 -2.74 -7.05 -1.88
C SER A 123 -3.17 -5.61 -1.57
N GLU A 124 -2.26 -4.85 -0.98
CA GLU A 124 -2.52 -3.49 -0.54
C GLU A 124 -2.67 -2.52 -1.72
N GLU A 125 -1.77 -2.56 -2.71
CA GLU A 125 -1.83 -1.67 -3.86
C GLU A 125 -3.02 -1.98 -4.78
N THR A 126 -3.42 -3.25 -4.91
CA THR A 126 -4.64 -3.60 -5.67
C THR A 126 -5.89 -3.04 -4.99
N ALA A 127 -5.99 -3.14 -3.66
CA ALA A 127 -7.11 -2.60 -2.90
C ALA A 127 -7.15 -1.06 -2.95
N PHE A 128 -6.01 -0.40 -2.75
CA PHE A 128 -5.97 1.05 -2.60
C PHE A 128 -5.82 1.82 -3.91
N ARG A 129 -4.90 1.40 -4.78
CA ARG A 129 -4.63 2.11 -6.05
C ARG A 129 -5.53 1.56 -7.16
N GLY A 130 -5.63 0.23 -7.24
CA GLY A 130 -6.51 -0.44 -8.19
C GLY A 130 -7.99 -0.11 -7.97
N TYR A 131 -8.50 -0.41 -6.76
CA TYR A 131 -9.93 -0.27 -6.46
C TYR A 131 -10.30 1.11 -5.90
N ILE A 132 -9.88 1.48 -4.68
CA ILE A 132 -10.34 2.71 -4.00
C ILE A 132 -10.05 3.96 -4.85
N PHE A 133 -8.79 4.20 -5.20
CA PHE A 133 -8.39 5.34 -6.03
C PHE A 133 -9.05 5.27 -7.42
N GLY A 134 -9.02 4.11 -8.09
CA GLY A 134 -9.62 3.94 -9.41
C GLY A 134 -11.11 4.29 -9.45
N ARG A 135 -11.88 3.89 -8.43
CA ARG A 135 -13.31 4.18 -8.32
C ARG A 135 -13.60 5.63 -7.93
N LEU A 136 -12.85 6.17 -6.98
CA LEU A 136 -12.96 7.58 -6.62
C LEU A 136 -12.63 8.47 -7.82
N TRP A 137 -11.56 8.19 -8.55
CA TRP A 137 -11.20 8.97 -9.73
C TRP A 137 -12.26 8.87 -10.83
N PHE A 138 -12.81 7.66 -11.06
CA PHE A 138 -13.90 7.49 -12.00
C PHE A 138 -15.14 8.31 -11.63
N ALA A 139 -15.51 8.35 -10.34
CA ALA A 139 -16.70 9.04 -9.85
C ALA A 139 -16.51 10.56 -9.79
N LEU A 140 -15.41 11.02 -9.19
CA LEU A 140 -15.09 12.43 -8.95
C LEU A 140 -14.64 13.16 -10.21
N LYS A 141 -14.06 12.45 -11.18
CA LYS A 141 -13.42 13.04 -12.38
C LYS A 141 -12.26 14.00 -12.08
N ASP A 142 -11.72 13.91 -10.88
CA ASP A 142 -10.57 14.70 -10.41
C ASP A 142 -9.52 13.71 -9.84
N GLU A 143 -8.35 13.69 -10.46
CA GLU A 143 -7.22 12.81 -10.08
C GLU A 143 -6.69 13.19 -8.70
N TRP A 144 -6.54 14.49 -8.41
CA TRP A 144 -5.97 14.97 -7.15
C TRP A 144 -6.93 14.75 -5.99
N ALA A 145 -8.21 15.07 -6.17
CA ALA A 145 -9.21 14.80 -5.15
C ALA A 145 -9.31 13.30 -4.83
N ALA A 146 -9.30 12.45 -5.86
CA ALA A 146 -9.29 11.00 -5.67
C ALA A 146 -8.02 10.50 -4.98
N ASN A 147 -6.86 11.05 -5.35
CA ASN A 147 -5.57 10.67 -4.77
C ASN A 147 -5.51 11.04 -3.27
N VAL A 148 -5.85 12.28 -2.92
CA VAL A 148 -5.88 12.74 -1.53
C VAL A 148 -6.87 11.89 -0.73
N ALA A 149 -8.07 11.67 -1.25
CA ALA A 149 -9.07 10.85 -0.57
C ALA A 149 -8.60 9.40 -0.37
N SER A 150 -8.04 8.74 -1.39
CA SER A 150 -7.53 7.38 -1.24
C SER A 150 -6.34 7.29 -0.28
N SER A 151 -5.46 8.30 -0.30
CA SER A 151 -4.29 8.37 0.58
C SER A 151 -4.67 8.63 2.03
N LEU A 152 -5.75 9.37 2.28
CA LEU A 152 -6.32 9.50 3.64
C LEU A 152 -6.85 8.17 4.15
N VAL A 153 -7.59 7.41 3.33
CA VAL A 153 -8.05 6.07 3.73
C VAL A 153 -6.86 5.15 4.02
N TRP A 154 -5.83 5.20 3.16
CA TRP A 154 -4.58 4.46 3.34
C TRP A 154 -3.98 4.75 4.70
N THR A 155 -3.75 6.01 5.03
CA THR A 155 -3.21 6.43 6.32
C THR A 155 -4.09 5.99 7.49
N VAL A 156 -5.41 6.12 7.38
CA VAL A 156 -6.34 5.75 8.46
C VAL A 156 -6.29 4.25 8.76
N VAL A 157 -6.16 3.38 7.75
CA VAL A 157 -6.02 1.93 7.97
C VAL A 157 -4.75 1.57 8.76
N HIS A 158 -3.72 2.41 8.71
CA HIS A 158 -2.48 2.21 9.43
C HIS A 158 -2.49 2.74 10.88
N ILE A 159 -3.46 3.60 11.24
CA ILE A 159 -3.55 4.18 12.60
C ILE A 159 -3.63 3.09 13.68
N PRO A 160 -4.53 2.08 13.58
CA PRO A 160 -4.65 1.09 14.65
C PRO A 160 -3.38 0.26 14.82
N ILE A 161 -2.71 -0.06 13.71
CA ILE A 161 -1.46 -0.84 13.70
C ILE A 161 -0.36 -0.03 14.37
N ALA A 162 -0.18 1.24 13.99
CA ALA A 162 0.86 2.10 14.52
C ALA A 162 0.78 2.28 16.05
N PHE A 163 -0.42 2.52 16.58
CA PHE A 163 -0.58 2.88 17.98
C PHE A 163 -0.94 1.72 18.91
N PHE A 164 -1.76 0.76 18.47
CA PHE A 164 -2.20 -0.34 19.34
C PHE A 164 -1.32 -1.58 19.22
N ILE A 165 -0.73 -1.81 18.05
CA ILE A 165 0.08 -3.02 17.79
C ILE A 165 1.56 -2.69 17.98
N TRP A 166 2.09 -1.75 17.21
CA TRP A 166 3.49 -1.34 17.30
C TRP A 166 3.78 -0.42 18.48
N LYS A 167 2.74 0.13 19.12
CA LYS A 167 2.84 0.96 20.33
C LYS A 167 3.79 2.15 20.14
N LEU A 168 3.78 2.73 18.95
CA LEU A 168 4.57 3.95 18.69
C LEU A 168 4.09 5.08 19.60
N ASN A 169 5.04 5.85 20.14
CA ASN A 169 4.69 7.09 20.83
C ASN A 169 4.05 8.08 19.84
N LEU A 170 3.40 9.12 20.36
CA LEU A 170 2.65 10.07 19.53
C LEU A 170 3.50 10.70 18.42
N ALA A 171 4.72 11.14 18.73
CA ALA A 171 5.59 11.80 17.76
C ALA A 171 6.02 10.84 16.63
N SER A 172 6.51 9.64 17.00
CA SER A 172 6.91 8.62 16.04
C SER A 172 5.74 8.10 15.20
N GLY A 173 4.56 7.93 15.83
CA GLY A 173 3.34 7.51 15.14
C GLY A 173 2.85 8.55 14.14
N ILE A 174 2.83 9.85 14.50
CA ILE A 174 2.47 10.92 13.56
C ILE A 174 3.46 10.98 12.39
N LEU A 175 4.77 10.92 12.66
CA LEU A 175 5.78 10.93 11.59
C LEU A 175 5.57 9.75 10.63
N TYR A 176 5.38 8.54 11.17
CA TYR A 176 5.08 7.35 10.37
C TYR A 176 3.84 7.54 9.49
N LEU A 177 2.75 8.08 10.04
CA LEU A 177 1.51 8.29 9.31
C LEU A 177 1.65 9.36 8.20
N ILE A 178 2.46 10.40 8.43
CA ILE A 178 2.79 11.40 7.40
C ILE A 178 3.57 10.75 6.25
N LEU A 179 4.63 9.98 6.56
CA LEU A 179 5.40 9.27 5.54
C LEU A 179 4.53 8.28 4.76
N THR A 180 3.66 7.57 5.48
CA THR A 180 2.66 6.64 4.92
C THR A 180 1.69 7.37 3.98
N ALA A 181 1.23 8.58 4.33
CA ALA A 181 0.38 9.41 3.49
C ALA A 181 1.11 9.89 2.21
N ILE A 182 2.37 10.34 2.35
CA ILE A 182 3.21 10.77 1.23
C ILE A 182 3.44 9.62 0.26
N PHE A 183 3.76 8.43 0.77
CA PHE A 183 3.82 7.21 -0.03
C PHE A 183 2.48 6.90 -0.72
N GLY A 184 1.36 7.03 0.02
CA GLY A 184 -0.01 7.06 -0.48
C GLY A 184 -0.14 7.79 -1.80
N ILE A 185 0.24 9.07 -1.75
CA ILE A 185 0.14 10.02 -2.86
C ILE A 185 1.04 9.63 -4.03
N GLY A 186 2.30 9.28 -3.75
CA GLY A 186 3.28 8.89 -4.76
C GLY A 186 2.88 7.63 -5.52
N SER A 187 2.41 6.60 -4.82
CA SER A 187 1.95 5.36 -5.48
C SER A 187 0.66 5.59 -6.28
N ALA A 188 -0.29 6.39 -5.78
CA ALA A 188 -1.48 6.75 -6.55
C ALA A 188 -1.13 7.57 -7.81
N PHE A 189 -0.09 8.39 -7.77
CA PHE A 189 0.44 9.06 -8.95
C PHE A 189 1.01 8.06 -9.98
N VAL A 190 1.83 7.10 -9.56
CA VAL A 190 2.36 6.04 -10.46
C VAL A 190 1.22 5.28 -11.14
N PHE A 191 0.23 4.83 -10.36
CA PHE A 191 -0.95 4.17 -10.90
C PHE A 191 -1.75 5.11 -11.82
N GLY A 192 -1.89 6.37 -11.44
CA GLY A 192 -2.60 7.41 -12.18
C GLY A 192 -2.11 7.55 -13.62
N ARG A 193 -0.78 7.52 -13.80
CA ARG A 193 -0.11 7.66 -15.10
C ARG A 193 -0.08 6.39 -15.93
N THR A 194 -0.05 5.23 -15.29
CA THR A 194 0.22 3.97 -16.00
C THR A 194 -0.97 3.04 -16.10
N LYS A 195 -1.94 3.19 -15.19
CA LYS A 195 -3.06 2.25 -15.00
C LYS A 195 -2.58 0.81 -14.79
N ASN A 196 -1.41 0.67 -14.17
CA ASN A 196 -0.77 -0.60 -13.91
C ASN A 196 -0.43 -0.67 -12.42
N VAL A 197 -0.98 -1.67 -11.72
CA VAL A 197 -0.78 -1.83 -10.28
C VAL A 197 0.64 -2.33 -9.96
N PHE A 198 1.30 -3.04 -10.88
CA PHE A 198 2.64 -3.59 -10.64
C PHE A 198 3.69 -2.50 -10.42
N GLY A 199 3.51 -1.31 -11.01
CA GLY A 199 4.34 -0.14 -10.67
C GLY A 199 4.18 0.25 -9.20
N SER A 200 2.94 0.48 -8.77
CA SER A 200 2.64 0.75 -7.36
C SER A 200 3.18 -0.32 -6.41
N VAL A 201 3.06 -1.61 -6.77
CA VAL A 201 3.60 -2.73 -6.00
C VAL A 201 5.12 -2.63 -5.87
N LEU A 202 5.82 -2.41 -6.99
CA LEU A 202 7.27 -2.25 -6.97
C LEU A 202 7.68 -1.03 -6.14
N LEU A 203 6.99 0.11 -6.28
CA LEU A 203 7.27 1.30 -5.48
C LEU A 203 7.06 1.04 -3.99
N HIS A 204 6.04 0.28 -3.62
CA HIS A 204 5.78 -0.12 -2.24
C HIS A 204 6.97 -0.91 -1.67
N VAL A 205 7.42 -1.94 -2.38
CA VAL A 205 8.59 -2.72 -1.97
C VAL A 205 9.83 -1.83 -1.84
N LEU A 206 10.04 -0.91 -2.79
CA LEU A 206 11.15 0.05 -2.72
C LEU A 206 11.04 1.06 -1.57
N TRP A 207 9.84 1.31 -1.06
CA TRP A 207 9.60 2.18 0.09
C TRP A 207 9.80 1.45 1.42
N GLU A 208 9.33 0.20 1.55
CA GLU A 208 9.42 -0.54 2.81
C GLU A 208 10.81 -1.13 3.06
N TRP A 209 11.53 -1.55 2.00
CA TRP A 209 12.81 -2.25 2.15
C TRP A 209 13.90 -1.41 2.79
N PRO A 210 14.05 -0.11 2.48
CA PRO A 210 14.98 0.73 3.21
C PRO A 210 14.67 0.79 4.71
N ILE A 211 13.40 0.79 5.11
CA ILE A 211 13.00 0.73 6.52
C ILE A 211 13.42 -0.61 7.14
N ILE A 212 13.20 -1.73 6.44
CA ILE A 212 13.59 -3.07 6.91
C ILE A 212 15.10 -3.21 7.05
N LEU A 213 15.86 -2.71 6.08
CA LEU A 213 17.31 -2.85 6.01
C LEU A 213 18.06 -1.92 6.98
N PHE A 214 17.51 -0.73 7.27
CA PHE A 214 18.23 0.31 8.02
C PHE A 214 17.65 0.64 9.40
N ARG A 215 16.67 -0.14 9.90
CA ARG A 215 16.11 0.05 11.26
C ARG A 215 17.09 -0.26 12.39
#